data_AF-K8ABJ0-F1
#
_entry.id   AF-K8ABJ0-F1
#
_cell.length_a   1.000
_cell.length_b   1.000
_cell.length_c   1.000
_cell.angle_alpha   90.00
_cell.angle_beta   90.00
_cell.angle_gamma   90.00
#
_symmetry.space_group_name_H-M   'P 1'
#
loop_
_entity.id
_entity.type
_entity.pdbx_description
1 polymer ?
#
loop_
_entity_poly.entity_id
_entity_poly.type
_entity_poly.pdbx_seq_one_letter_code
_entity_poly.pdbx_strand_id
1 'polypeptide(L)'
;MAFLISSQTMARTTEYSPEEYLKNYALSTCIAQGYQSKEVKNDAAAAASGYLEFGDYSIEAHTAVVELGKTFLDKKYGSQSGEPMTLAKCIDFVHSDELATLIRRYKGQPDN
;
A
#
# COMPACT_ATOMS: atom_id res chain seq x y z
N MET A 1 -0.94 -39.89 -14.06
CA MET A 1 -1.56 -39.15 -12.95
C MET A 1 -1.43 -37.67 -13.29
N ALA A 2 -2.44 -37.11 -13.97
CA ALA A 2 -2.42 -35.72 -14.41
C ALA A 2 -3.08 -34.87 -13.30
N PHE A 3 -2.28 -34.15 -12.53
CA PHE A 3 -2.79 -33.07 -11.69
C PHE A 3 -2.74 -31.78 -12.50
N LEU A 4 -3.94 -31.32 -12.86
CA LEU A 4 -4.20 -30.07 -13.55
C LEU A 4 -3.68 -28.92 -12.66
N ILE A 5 -2.65 -28.21 -13.11
CA ILE A 5 -2.28 -26.92 -12.53
C ILE A 5 -3.39 -25.96 -12.97
N SER A 6 -4.37 -25.75 -12.11
CA SER A 6 -5.34 -24.67 -12.31
C SER A 6 -4.57 -23.37 -12.09
N SER A 7 -4.04 -22.80 -13.18
CA SER A 7 -3.64 -21.41 -13.22
C SER A 7 -4.90 -20.60 -13.00
N GLN A 8 -5.21 -20.33 -11.74
CA GLN A 8 -6.11 -19.25 -11.38
C GLN A 8 -5.34 -17.98 -11.74
N THR A 9 -5.41 -17.59 -13.01
CA THR A 9 -5.27 -16.19 -13.37
C THR A 9 -6.36 -15.47 -12.61
N MET A 10 -6.05 -15.01 -11.39
CA MET A 10 -6.85 -14.00 -10.72
C MET A 10 -6.69 -12.73 -11.54
N ALA A 11 -7.38 -12.67 -12.68
CA ALA A 11 -7.64 -11.42 -13.35
C ALA A 11 -8.46 -10.61 -12.34
N ARG A 12 -7.81 -9.67 -11.65
CA ARG A 12 -8.55 -8.63 -10.93
C ARG A 12 -9.45 -7.97 -11.97
N THR A 13 -10.77 -8.09 -11.77
CA THR A 13 -11.78 -7.57 -12.69
C THR A 13 -11.95 -6.05 -12.58
N THR A 14 -11.24 -5.43 -11.63
CA THR A 14 -11.23 -3.99 -11.41
C THR A 14 -9.88 -3.42 -11.82
N GLU A 15 -9.88 -2.62 -12.87
CA GLU A 15 -8.76 -1.77 -13.24
C GLU A 15 -8.82 -0.48 -12.43
N TYR A 16 -7.66 -0.03 -11.97
CA TYR A 16 -7.48 1.23 -11.27
C TYR A 16 -6.62 2.17 -12.12
N SER A 17 -6.74 3.47 -11.92
CA SER A 17 -5.75 4.40 -12.46
C SER A 17 -4.38 4.17 -11.81
N PRO A 18 -3.26 4.57 -12.43
CA PRO A 18 -1.94 4.44 -11.82
C PRO A 18 -1.83 5.10 -10.44
N GLU A 19 -2.53 6.23 -10.25
CA GLU A 19 -2.58 6.91 -8.94
C GLU A 19 -3.33 6.08 -7.89
N GLU A 20 -4.43 5.45 -8.26
CA GLU A 20 -5.17 4.55 -7.38
C GLU A 20 -4.37 3.28 -7.06
N TYR A 21 -3.63 2.72 -8.03
CA TYR A 21 -2.68 1.63 -7.76
C TYR A 21 -1.63 2.03 -6.71
N LEU A 22 -1.03 3.22 -6.84
CA LEU A 22 -0.04 3.69 -5.87
C LEU A 22 -0.66 3.99 -4.50
N LYS A 23 -1.89 4.50 -4.42
CA LYS A 23 -2.63 4.68 -3.15
C LYS A 23 -2.99 3.34 -2.50
N ASN A 24 -3.39 2.35 -3.29
CA ASN A 24 -3.69 1.02 -2.81
C ASN A 24 -2.43 0.32 -2.29
N TYR A 25 -1.31 0.47 -3.01
CA TYR A 25 0.02 0.05 -2.54
C TYR A 25 0.39 0.73 -1.22
N ALA A 26 0.18 2.05 -1.11
CA ALA A 26 0.43 2.82 0.10
C ALA A 26 -0.36 2.28 1.31
N LEU A 27 -1.65 2.02 1.14
CA LEU A 27 -2.50 1.46 2.19
C LEU A 27 -2.01 0.08 2.62
N SER A 28 -1.79 -0.82 1.65
CA SER A 28 -1.37 -2.19 1.90
C SER A 28 -0.02 -2.26 2.62
N THR A 29 0.96 -1.46 2.20
CA THR A 29 2.27 -1.40 2.88
C THR A 29 2.18 -0.81 4.28
N CYS A 30 1.37 0.23 4.49
CA CYS A 30 1.14 0.78 5.83
C CYS A 30 0.54 -0.26 6.78
N ILE A 31 -0.47 -1.01 6.34
CA ILE A 31 -1.09 -2.09 7.12
C ILE A 31 -0.06 -3.19 7.42
N ALA A 32 0.71 -3.62 6.41
CA ALA A 32 1.73 -4.65 6.59
C ALA A 32 2.83 -4.24 7.59
N GLN A 33 3.17 -2.96 7.67
CA GLN A 33 4.16 -2.44 8.61
C GLN A 33 3.58 -2.19 10.01
N GLY A 34 2.34 -1.72 10.07
CA GLY A 34 1.70 -1.28 11.31
C GLY A 34 1.17 -2.41 12.20
N TYR A 35 0.83 -3.56 11.62
CA TYR A 35 0.30 -4.71 12.38
C TYR A 35 1.38 -5.73 12.74
N GLN A 36 1.19 -6.44 13.86
CA GLN A 36 2.10 -7.50 14.30
C GLN A 36 1.66 -8.91 13.90
N SER A 37 0.36 -9.10 13.63
CA SER A 37 -0.17 -10.40 13.21
C SER A 37 0.46 -10.84 11.90
N LYS A 38 1.10 -12.03 11.90
CA LYS A 38 1.73 -12.61 10.70
C LYS A 38 0.73 -12.77 9.55
N GLU A 39 -0.51 -13.15 9.86
CA GLU A 39 -1.59 -13.27 8.88
C GLU A 39 -1.83 -11.93 8.17
N VAL A 40 -2.05 -10.86 8.94
CA VAL A 40 -2.31 -9.52 8.40
C VAL A 40 -1.10 -9.01 7.62
N LYS A 41 0.11 -9.20 8.14
CA LYS A 41 1.35 -8.76 7.47
C LYS A 41 1.52 -9.45 6.13
N ASN A 42 1.31 -10.77 6.07
CA ASN A 42 1.49 -11.54 4.85
C ASN A 42 0.44 -11.20 3.80
N ASP A 43 -0.82 -11.09 4.20
CA ASP A 43 -1.91 -10.77 3.27
C ASP A 43 -1.76 -9.35 2.71
N ALA A 44 -1.52 -8.36 3.58
CA ALA A 44 -1.32 -6.98 3.17
C ALA A 44 -0.05 -6.82 2.29
N ALA A 45 1.03 -7.56 2.59
CA ALA A 45 2.22 -7.56 1.73
C ALA A 45 1.96 -8.20 0.37
N ALA A 46 1.19 -9.30 0.30
CA ALA A 46 0.79 -9.91 -0.97
C ALA A 46 -0.08 -8.96 -1.81
N ALA A 47 -1.02 -8.25 -1.17
CA ALA A 47 -1.82 -7.23 -1.83
C ALA A 47 -0.95 -6.07 -2.36
N ALA A 48 0.01 -5.59 -1.58
CA ALA A 48 0.97 -4.57 -2.00
C ALA A 48 1.77 -5.00 -3.24
N SER A 49 2.34 -6.22 -3.24
CA SER A 49 3.05 -6.76 -4.40
C SER A 49 2.16 -6.78 -5.65
N GLY A 50 0.89 -7.18 -5.49
CA GLY A 50 -0.04 -7.14 -6.61
C GLY A 50 -0.33 -5.72 -7.10
N TYR A 51 -0.38 -4.69 -6.24
CA TYR A 51 -0.61 -3.31 -6.68
C TYR A 51 0.64 -2.68 -7.32
N LEU A 52 1.83 -3.14 -6.93
CA LEU A 52 3.10 -2.77 -7.55
C LEU A 52 3.21 -3.29 -8.98
N GLU A 53 2.78 -4.53 -9.24
CA GLU A 53 2.87 -5.18 -10.56
C GLU A 53 2.05 -4.48 -11.66
N PHE A 54 0.96 -3.81 -11.31
CA PHE A 54 0.03 -3.18 -12.27
C PHE A 54 0.11 -1.64 -12.29
N GLY A 55 1.03 -1.04 -11.53
CA GLY A 55 1.19 0.41 -11.45
C GLY A 55 2.26 0.95 -12.41
N ASP A 56 2.11 2.22 -12.82
CA ASP A 56 3.05 2.91 -13.73
C ASP A 56 4.05 3.82 -13.01
N TYR A 57 4.11 3.76 -11.67
CA TYR A 57 5.03 4.61 -10.88
C TYR A 57 6.38 3.92 -10.66
N SER A 58 7.44 4.73 -10.58
CA SER A 58 8.82 4.25 -10.43
C SER A 58 9.07 3.53 -9.09
N ILE A 59 10.14 2.73 -8.98
CA ILE A 59 10.53 2.08 -7.71
C ILE A 59 10.84 3.13 -6.62
N GLU A 60 11.40 4.27 -7.01
CA GLU A 60 11.67 5.39 -6.09
C GLU A 60 10.37 5.97 -5.54
N ALA A 61 9.33 6.08 -6.38
CA ALA A 61 8.01 6.54 -5.94
C ALA A 61 7.43 5.59 -4.88
N HIS A 62 7.51 4.28 -5.12
CA HIS A 62 7.05 3.26 -4.17
C HIS A 62 7.84 3.32 -2.85
N THR A 63 9.17 3.45 -2.93
CA THR A 63 10.04 3.60 -1.75
C THR A 63 9.66 4.85 -0.95
N ALA A 64 9.45 5.99 -1.62
CA ALA A 64 9.08 7.24 -0.98
C ALA A 64 7.70 7.17 -0.29
N VAL A 65 6.73 6.49 -0.92
CA VAL A 65 5.41 6.20 -0.31
C VAL A 65 5.57 5.38 0.96
N VAL A 66 6.41 4.34 0.94
CA VAL A 66 6.65 3.49 2.12
C VAL A 66 7.26 4.30 3.26
N GLU A 67 8.28 5.12 2.99
CA GLU A 67 8.89 5.95 4.02
C GLU A 67 7.90 6.96 4.60
N LEU A 68 7.06 7.57 3.76
CA LEU A 68 6.00 8.47 4.25
C LEU A 68 5.00 7.73 5.15
N GLY A 69 4.59 6.51 4.79
CA GLY A 69 3.69 5.69 5.61
C GLY A 69 4.21 5.42 7.02
N LYS A 70 5.53 5.18 7.17
CA LYS A 70 6.16 5.02 8.50
C LYS A 70 5.99 6.25 9.38
N THR A 71 6.09 7.45 8.81
CA THR A 71 5.89 8.69 9.58
C THR A 71 4.47 8.83 10.12
N PHE A 72 3.47 8.27 9.43
CA PHE A 72 2.09 8.22 9.92
C PHE A 72 1.91 7.16 10.99
N LEU A 73 2.54 5.99 10.86
CA LEU A 73 2.53 4.95 11.88
C LEU A 73 3.11 5.45 13.21
N ASP A 74 4.14 6.31 13.16
CA ASP A 74 4.79 6.91 14.34
C ASP A 74 3.96 7.99 15.04
N LYS A 75 2.89 8.52 14.41
CA LYS A 75 2.02 9.52 15.04
C LYS A 75 1.37 8.96 16.30
N LYS A 76 1.22 9.78 17.34
CA LYS A 76 0.47 9.41 18.56
C LYS A 76 -1.00 9.76 18.37
N TYR A 77 -1.88 8.75 18.37
CA TYR A 77 -3.32 8.94 18.28
C TYR A 77 -3.93 8.71 19.67
N GLY A 78 -4.80 9.63 20.09
CA GLY A 78 -5.62 9.41 21.27
C GLY A 78 -6.72 8.39 20.95
N SER A 79 -6.93 7.42 21.83
CA SER A 79 -8.03 6.45 21.70
C SER A 79 -8.66 6.18 23.06
N GLN A 80 -10.00 6.22 23.10
CA GLN A 80 -10.75 5.82 24.29
C GLN A 80 -10.70 4.31 24.52
N SER A 81 -10.44 3.51 23.48
CA SER A 81 -10.31 2.05 23.62
C SER A 81 -8.92 1.61 24.07
N GLY A 82 -7.94 2.53 24.13
CA GLY A 82 -6.53 2.20 24.40
C GLY A 82 -5.80 1.58 23.21
N GLU A 83 -6.47 1.33 22.09
CA GLU A 83 -5.87 0.78 20.88
C GLU A 83 -4.92 1.80 20.21
N PRO A 84 -3.86 1.33 19.50
CA PRO A 84 -2.87 2.20 18.85
C PRO A 84 -3.40 2.95 17.63
N MET A 85 -4.65 2.66 17.22
CA MET A 85 -5.32 3.25 16.05
C MET A 85 -4.55 3.09 14.74
N THR A 86 -3.81 1.99 14.59
CA THR A 86 -2.98 1.69 13.40
C THR A 86 -3.77 1.85 12.09
N LEU A 87 -4.97 1.28 12.01
CA LEU A 87 -5.79 1.39 10.80
C LEU A 87 -6.15 2.86 10.49
N ALA A 88 -6.53 3.64 11.50
CA ALA A 88 -6.86 5.04 11.31
C ALA A 88 -5.66 5.84 10.79
N LYS A 89 -4.46 5.59 11.32
CA LYS A 89 -3.21 6.21 10.82
C LYS A 89 -2.97 5.88 9.34
N CYS A 90 -3.21 4.64 8.93
CA CYS A 90 -3.06 4.24 7.53
C CYS A 90 -4.15 4.84 6.62
N ILE A 91 -5.38 5.00 7.11
CA ILE A 91 -6.44 5.70 6.38
C ILE A 91 -6.07 7.18 6.21
N ASP A 92 -5.63 7.84 7.28
CA ASP A 92 -5.23 9.25 7.25
C ASP A 92 -4.01 9.47 6.35
N PHE A 93 -3.07 8.52 6.35
CA PHE A 93 -1.95 8.51 5.41
C PHE A 93 -2.41 8.53 3.94
N VAL A 94 -3.35 7.66 3.58
CA VAL A 94 -3.84 7.55 2.19
C VAL A 94 -4.60 8.80 1.74
N HIS A 95 -5.22 9.52 2.68
CA HIS A 95 -5.96 10.76 2.42
C HIS A 95 -5.12 12.03 2.64
N SER A 96 -3.82 11.88 2.91
CA SER A 96 -2.96 13.01 3.26
C SER A 96 -2.54 13.87 2.07
N ASP A 97 -2.37 15.18 2.33
CA ASP A 97 -1.81 16.12 1.36
C ASP A 97 -0.35 15.78 1.02
N GLU A 98 0.38 15.22 1.98
CA GLU A 98 1.74 14.74 1.81
C GLU A 98 1.80 13.61 0.77
N LEU A 99 0.92 12.61 0.85
CA LEU A 99 0.86 11.53 -0.14
C LEU A 99 0.40 12.08 -1.50
N ALA A 100 -0.62 12.93 -1.53
CA ALA A 100 -1.09 13.55 -2.77
C ALA A 100 0.03 14.37 -3.46
N THR A 101 0.87 15.05 -2.69
CA THR A 101 2.01 15.81 -3.21
C THR A 101 3.10 14.89 -3.74
N LEU A 102 3.38 13.79 -3.05
CA LEU A 102 4.34 12.78 -3.49
C LEU A 102 3.90 12.14 -4.81
N ILE A 103 2.65 11.71 -4.91
CA ILE A 103 2.07 11.14 -6.15
C ILE A 103 2.23 12.13 -7.31
N ARG A 104 1.87 13.41 -7.12
CA ARG A 104 2.05 14.44 -8.15
C ARG A 104 3.50 14.63 -8.58
N ARG A 105 4.45 14.55 -7.64
CA ARG A 105 5.88 14.74 -7.91
C ARG A 105 6.43 13.64 -8.83
N TYR A 106 6.04 12.39 -8.60
CA TYR A 106 6.55 11.24 -9.35
C TYR A 106 5.77 10.91 -10.61
N LYS A 107 4.64 11.60 -10.87
CA LYS A 107 3.80 11.33 -12.03
C LYS A 107 4.58 11.54 -13.33
N GLY A 108 4.72 10.46 -14.12
CA GLY A 108 5.40 10.48 -15.41
C GLY A 108 6.93 10.59 -15.34
N GLN A 109 7.54 10.39 -14.15
CA GLN A 109 8.99 10.29 -14.01
C GLN A 109 9.44 8.85 -14.28
N PRO A 110 10.49 8.63 -15.10
CA PRO A 110 11.05 7.30 -15.32
C PRO A 110 11.83 6.80 -14.08
N ASP A 111 12.01 5.48 -13.98
CA ASP A 111 13.03 4.87 -13.11
C ASP A 111 14.42 5.38 -13.55
N ASN A 112 15.27 5.77 -12.59
CA ASN A 112 16.65 6.22 -12.86
C ASN A 112 17.66 5.08 -12.83
#